data_AF-A0A933QUL4-F1
#
_entry.id   AF-A0A933QUL4-F1
#
_cell.length_a   1.000
_cell.length_b   1.000
_cell.length_c   1.000
_cell.angle_alpha   90.00
_cell.angle_beta   90.00
_cell.angle_gamma   90.00
#
_symmetry.space_group_name_H-M   'P 1'
#
loop_
_entity.id
_entity.type
_entity.pdbx_description
1 polymer ?
#
loop_
_entity_poly.entity_id
_entity_poly.type
_entity_poly.pdbx_seq_one_letter_code
_entity_poly.pdbx_strand_id
1 'polypeptide(L)'
;MFGNTPGERRKNIIFFFLTTFTASAMMLALLILVWWYVPRFTSKSSLDLGEAEYQSVYLTWVANKYAETKNLSQAEKELANWKREDLASFLPLLSQQTPDPETRRRIIALRDALRLPVPQSDYTSAQWSADYQKLYIIFIASEYWRTGDIAKTQKALASWNRDDLAKQLLELQRSAKDAETRRNLVVLTEALRLPFSESSLILFIVEQPGIVLGVLVATIPLFLASASMTMPRIKRIRKRILKRIGVKVVEEKEAAEAGKPVEESLDDMLAQVQATEAEAADSTAAPGEQQAEEKKEEKSEEESEEQSSGLGDLASLFEEEDTSVGALEAFCKGMAEINIDELLTTGSNILYQLRQGNRLGERQSEKRS
;
A
#
# COMPACT_ATOMS: atom_id res chain seq x y z
N MET A 1 -22.15 14.34 58.27
CA MET A 1 -22.64 13.01 57.86
C MET A 1 -23.51 13.19 56.62
N PHE A 2 -22.95 13.01 55.42
CA PHE A 2 -23.72 13.08 54.17
C PHE A 2 -24.30 11.69 53.88
N GLY A 3 -25.62 11.57 54.04
CA GLY A 3 -26.35 10.33 53.80
C GLY A 3 -26.59 10.11 52.31
N ASN A 4 -25.72 9.33 51.66
CA ASN A 4 -25.99 8.85 50.30
C ASN A 4 -27.29 8.06 50.30
N THR A 5 -28.26 8.55 49.54
CA THR A 5 -29.57 7.90 49.38
C THR A 5 -29.39 6.53 48.70
N PRO A 6 -30.25 5.53 49.01
CA PRO A 6 -30.10 4.18 48.47
C PRO A 6 -30.13 4.09 46.93
N GLY A 7 -30.64 5.13 46.25
CA GLY A 7 -30.61 5.24 44.78
C GLY A 7 -29.23 5.57 44.19
N GLU A 8 -28.39 6.35 44.88
CA GLU A 8 -27.05 6.71 44.38
C GLU A 8 -26.06 5.55 44.46
N ARG A 9 -26.19 4.69 45.48
CA ARG A 9 -25.33 3.50 45.60
C ARG A 9 -25.50 2.54 44.42
N ARG A 10 -26.72 2.39 43.88
CA ARG A 10 -26.96 1.53 42.71
C ARG A 10 -26.32 2.07 41.43
N LYS A 11 -26.33 3.40 41.23
CA LYS A 11 -25.72 4.02 40.05
C LYS A 11 -24.19 3.88 40.05
N ASN A 12 -23.56 4.07 41.21
CA ASN A 12 -22.11 3.95 41.34
C ASN A 12 -21.63 2.50 41.12
N ILE A 13 -22.41 1.51 41.56
CA ILE A 13 -22.09 0.10 41.32
C ILE A 13 -22.15 -0.22 39.82
N ILE A 14 -23.20 0.21 39.11
CA ILE A 14 -23.34 -0.03 37.67
C ILE A 14 -22.21 0.65 36.87
N PHE A 15 -21.84 1.88 37.23
CA PHE A 15 -20.77 2.61 36.56
C PHE A 15 -19.40 1.91 36.75
N PHE A 16 -19.14 1.40 37.95
CA PHE A 16 -17.91 0.68 38.25
C PHE A 16 -17.79 -0.63 37.44
N PHE A 17 -18.86 -1.42 37.34
CA PHE A 17 -18.88 -2.62 36.50
C PHE A 17 -18.71 -2.32 35.02
N LEU A 18 -19.28 -1.23 34.52
CA LEU A 18 -19.14 -0.84 33.12
C LEU A 18 -17.69 -0.47 32.76
N THR A 19 -17.03 0.33 33.61
CA THR A 19 -15.64 0.77 33.39
C THR A 19 -14.62 -0.37 33.46
N THR A 20 -14.83 -1.32 34.38
CA THR A 20 -13.95 -2.49 34.53
C THR A 20 -14.11 -3.47 33.37
N PHE A 21 -15.34 -3.65 32.88
CA PHE A 21 -15.60 -4.48 31.70
C PHE A 21 -14.93 -3.92 30.44
N THR A 22 -15.02 -2.61 30.21
CA THR A 22 -14.37 -1.97 29.04
C THR A 22 -12.85 -2.04 29.11
N ALA A 23 -12.25 -1.86 30.28
CA ALA A 23 -10.80 -1.96 30.46
C ALA A 23 -10.29 -3.39 30.20
N SER A 24 -11.02 -4.40 30.69
CA SER A 24 -10.71 -5.81 30.46
C SER A 24 -10.81 -6.20 28.99
N ALA A 25 -11.89 -5.78 28.31
CA ALA A 25 -12.07 -6.02 26.88
C ALA A 25 -10.96 -5.39 26.03
N MET A 26 -10.52 -4.18 26.40
CA MET A 26 -9.44 -3.47 25.70
C MET A 26 -8.07 -4.14 25.90
N MET A 27 -7.77 -4.61 27.12
CA MET A 27 -6.58 -5.41 27.42
C MET A 27 -6.55 -6.72 26.61
N LEU A 28 -7.69 -7.40 26.52
CA LEU A 28 -7.80 -8.67 25.81
C LEU A 28 -7.67 -8.48 24.28
N ALA A 29 -8.23 -7.40 23.74
CA ALA A 29 -8.01 -7.00 22.35
C ALA A 29 -6.54 -6.69 22.05
N LEU A 30 -5.85 -5.96 22.93
CA LEU A 30 -4.40 -5.70 22.80
C LEU A 30 -3.58 -6.98 22.86
N LEU A 31 -3.90 -7.91 23.76
CA LEU A 31 -3.24 -9.20 23.86
C LEU A 31 -3.41 -10.05 22.60
N ILE A 32 -4.61 -10.08 22.03
CA ILE A 32 -4.86 -10.76 20.74
C ILE A 32 -4.05 -10.09 19.63
N LEU A 33 -4.00 -8.76 19.59
CA LEU A 33 -3.24 -8.01 18.59
C LEU A 33 -1.74 -8.29 18.70
N VAL A 34 -1.18 -8.24 19.90
CA VAL A 34 0.24 -8.56 20.18
C VAL A 34 0.51 -10.03 19.84
N TRP A 35 -0.33 -10.96 20.25
CA TRP A 35 -0.14 -12.38 19.98
C TRP A 35 -0.28 -12.72 18.50
N TRP A 36 -1.04 -11.95 17.73
CA TRP A 36 -1.13 -12.10 16.27
C TRP A 36 0.06 -11.43 15.54
N TYR A 37 0.62 -10.36 16.10
CA TYR A 37 1.77 -9.65 15.51
C TYR A 37 3.12 -10.32 15.79
N VAL A 38 3.31 -10.87 16.99
CA VAL A 38 4.60 -11.46 17.42
C VAL A 38 5.07 -12.63 16.53
N PRO A 39 4.22 -13.59 16.13
CA PRO A 39 4.65 -14.71 15.26
C PRO A 39 5.19 -14.24 13.92
N ARG A 40 4.64 -13.16 13.34
CA ARG A 40 5.13 -12.63 12.06
C ARG A 40 6.54 -12.04 12.11
N PHE A 41 7.03 -11.69 13.30
CA PHE A 41 8.40 -11.22 13.48
C PHE A 41 9.37 -12.33 13.92
N THR A 42 8.87 -13.37 14.60
CA THR A 42 9.72 -14.43 15.18
C THR A 42 9.71 -15.74 14.39
N SER A 43 8.79 -15.93 13.43
CA SER A 43 8.78 -17.07 12.51
C SER A 43 9.43 -16.77 11.15
N LYS A 44 10.45 -15.90 11.12
CA LYS A 44 11.47 -15.98 10.07
C LYS A 44 12.32 -17.21 10.39
N SER A 45 11.87 -18.38 9.93
CA SER A 45 12.72 -19.55 9.82
C SER A 45 14.00 -19.13 9.10
N SER A 46 15.13 -19.34 9.75
CA SER A 46 16.49 -19.10 9.23
C SER A 46 16.81 -19.86 7.93
N LEU A 47 15.89 -20.69 7.44
CA LEU A 47 16.04 -21.42 6.18
C LEU A 47 15.69 -20.59 4.94
N ASP A 48 14.83 -19.56 5.03
CA ASP A 48 14.32 -18.88 3.82
C ASP A 48 14.95 -17.50 3.56
N LEU A 49 15.82 -17.05 4.48
CA LEU A 49 16.80 -15.98 4.26
C LEU A 49 18.21 -16.54 3.94
N GLY A 50 18.37 -17.88 3.92
CA GLY A 50 19.67 -18.54 4.02
C GLY A 50 20.32 -18.97 2.70
N GLU A 51 19.65 -18.96 1.55
CA GLU A 51 20.34 -19.43 0.33
C GLU A 51 21.13 -18.31 -0.34
N ALA A 52 20.50 -17.19 -0.69
CA ALA A 52 21.17 -16.12 -1.42
C ALA A 52 22.32 -15.46 -0.61
N GLU A 53 22.12 -15.22 0.69
CA GLU A 53 23.17 -14.64 1.54
C GLU A 53 24.34 -15.61 1.70
N TYR A 54 24.10 -16.91 1.96
CA TYR A 54 25.20 -17.89 2.08
C TYR A 54 25.91 -18.13 0.74
N GLN A 55 25.17 -18.15 -0.37
CA GLN A 55 25.72 -18.21 -1.71
C GLN A 55 26.66 -17.03 -1.99
N SER A 56 26.26 -15.82 -1.59
CA SER A 56 27.08 -14.61 -1.73
C SER A 56 28.38 -14.70 -0.92
N VAL A 57 28.30 -15.14 0.33
CA VAL A 57 29.46 -15.30 1.23
C VAL A 57 30.39 -16.40 0.73
N TYR A 58 29.83 -17.53 0.29
CA TYR A 58 30.60 -18.66 -0.24
C TYR A 58 31.35 -18.27 -1.50
N LEU A 59 30.69 -17.64 -2.47
CA LEU A 59 31.34 -17.20 -3.72
C LEU A 59 32.39 -16.12 -3.47
N THR A 60 32.15 -15.23 -2.50
CA THR A 60 33.14 -14.26 -2.07
C THR A 60 34.38 -14.93 -1.47
N TRP A 61 34.19 -15.97 -0.65
CA TRP A 61 35.28 -16.77 -0.11
C TRP A 61 36.06 -17.51 -1.21
N VAL A 62 35.37 -18.13 -2.18
CA VAL A 62 36.03 -18.78 -3.33
C VAL A 62 36.82 -17.77 -4.15
N ALA A 63 36.26 -16.58 -4.40
CA ALA A 63 36.96 -15.51 -5.12
C ALA A 63 38.21 -15.03 -4.39
N ASN A 64 38.16 -14.89 -3.06
CA ASN A 64 39.32 -14.56 -2.24
C ASN A 64 40.39 -15.66 -2.29
N LYS A 65 39.99 -16.92 -2.10
CA LYS A 65 40.89 -18.07 -2.16
C LYS A 65 41.55 -18.21 -3.54
N TYR A 66 40.81 -17.96 -4.61
CA TYR A 66 41.35 -17.92 -5.97
C TYR A 66 42.35 -16.78 -6.15
N ALA A 67 42.05 -15.58 -5.66
CA ALA A 67 42.95 -14.43 -5.76
C ALA A 67 44.29 -14.67 -5.02
N GLU A 68 44.26 -15.36 -3.88
CA GLU A 68 45.44 -15.71 -3.08
C GLU A 68 46.26 -16.83 -3.72
N THR A 69 45.61 -17.93 -4.13
CA THR A 69 46.30 -19.14 -4.60
C THR A 69 46.59 -19.13 -6.10
N LYS A 70 45.84 -18.34 -6.88
CA LYS A 70 45.78 -18.37 -8.35
C LYS A 70 45.54 -19.77 -8.94
N ASN A 71 44.97 -20.69 -8.16
CA ASN A 71 44.72 -22.07 -8.58
C ASN A 71 43.29 -22.22 -9.14
N LEU A 72 43.16 -22.14 -10.46
CA LEU A 72 41.87 -22.26 -11.15
C LEU A 72 41.21 -23.63 -10.93
N SER A 73 41.99 -24.72 -11.00
CA SER A 73 41.44 -26.08 -10.84
C SER A 73 40.83 -26.30 -9.46
N GLN A 74 41.38 -25.65 -8.42
CA GLN A 74 40.80 -25.70 -7.09
C GLN A 74 39.48 -24.92 -7.02
N ALA A 75 39.41 -23.73 -7.62
CA ALA A 75 38.17 -22.96 -7.68
C ALA A 75 37.08 -23.69 -8.46
N GLU A 76 37.42 -24.31 -9.60
CA GLU A 76 36.48 -25.15 -10.37
C GLU A 76 35.97 -26.35 -9.57
N LYS A 77 36.84 -26.98 -8.76
CA LYS A 77 36.45 -28.09 -7.89
C LYS A 77 35.47 -27.67 -6.80
N GLU A 78 35.72 -26.53 -6.15
CA GLU A 78 34.85 -25.96 -5.12
C GLU A 78 33.48 -25.57 -5.72
N LEU A 79 33.49 -25.09 -6.96
CA LEU A 79 32.29 -24.70 -7.71
C LEU A 79 31.68 -25.84 -8.54
N ALA A 80 32.16 -27.08 -8.42
CA ALA A 80 31.74 -28.18 -9.29
C ALA A 80 30.24 -28.52 -9.15
N ASN A 81 29.64 -28.22 -8.00
CA ASN A 81 28.22 -28.45 -7.73
C ASN A 81 27.32 -27.33 -8.24
N TRP A 82 27.89 -26.23 -8.73
CA TRP A 82 27.15 -25.10 -9.27
C TRP A 82 26.99 -25.24 -10.78
N LYS A 83 25.79 -24.95 -11.29
CA LYS A 83 25.61 -24.86 -12.74
C LYS A 83 26.39 -23.66 -13.26
N ARG A 84 27.00 -23.83 -14.44
CA ARG A 84 27.89 -22.82 -15.02
C ARG A 84 27.12 -21.56 -15.38
N GLU A 85 25.85 -21.72 -15.75
CA GLU A 85 24.89 -20.67 -16.06
C GLU A 85 24.51 -19.86 -14.80
N ASP A 86 24.33 -20.54 -13.67
CA ASP A 86 24.02 -19.90 -12.38
C ASP A 86 25.23 -19.09 -11.87
N LEU A 87 26.45 -19.57 -12.08
CA LEU A 87 27.67 -18.80 -11.76
C LEU A 87 27.84 -17.59 -12.68
N ALA A 88 27.60 -17.77 -13.97
CA ALA A 88 27.71 -16.71 -14.98
C ALA A 88 26.72 -15.57 -14.70
N SER A 89 25.55 -15.90 -14.17
CA SER A 89 24.52 -14.94 -13.77
C SER A 89 24.80 -14.29 -12.41
N PHE A 90 25.23 -15.07 -11.42
CA PHE A 90 25.34 -14.60 -10.04
C PHE A 90 26.61 -13.77 -9.79
N LEU A 91 27.77 -14.12 -10.36
CA LEU A 91 29.03 -13.41 -10.11
C LEU A 91 29.00 -11.92 -10.53
N PRO A 92 28.40 -11.52 -11.67
CA PRO A 92 28.22 -10.11 -12.00
C PRO A 92 27.41 -9.35 -10.96
N LEU A 93 26.28 -9.93 -10.53
CA LEU A 93 25.37 -9.32 -9.56
C LEU A 93 26.06 -9.19 -8.19
N LEU A 94 26.75 -10.24 -7.75
CA LEU A 94 27.57 -10.24 -6.55
C LEU A 94 28.65 -9.14 -6.59
N SER A 95 29.33 -8.98 -7.73
CA SER A 95 30.37 -7.96 -7.88
C SER A 95 29.81 -6.53 -7.71
N GLN A 96 28.59 -6.28 -8.20
CA GLN A 96 27.94 -4.96 -8.12
C GLN A 96 27.41 -4.67 -6.71
N GLN A 97 26.88 -5.69 -6.03
CA GLN A 97 26.39 -5.58 -4.65
C GLN A 97 27.52 -5.48 -3.62
N THR A 98 28.71 -5.98 -3.93
CA THR A 98 29.86 -5.93 -3.03
C THR A 98 30.36 -4.49 -2.87
N PRO A 99 30.33 -3.91 -1.64
CA PRO A 99 30.75 -2.52 -1.42
C PRO A 99 32.28 -2.36 -1.49
N ASP A 100 33.03 -3.39 -1.12
CA ASP A 100 34.49 -3.36 -1.11
C ASP A 100 35.08 -3.48 -2.54
N PRO A 101 35.86 -2.48 -3.01
CA PRO A 101 36.41 -2.49 -4.36
C PRO A 101 37.43 -3.61 -4.61
N GLU A 102 38.17 -4.06 -3.59
CA GLU A 102 39.10 -5.17 -3.76
C GLU A 102 38.36 -6.49 -3.98
N THR A 103 37.40 -6.80 -3.11
CA THR A 103 36.56 -7.99 -3.23
C THR A 103 35.83 -8.03 -4.57
N ARG A 104 35.32 -6.88 -5.04
CA ARG A 104 34.75 -6.76 -6.39
C ARG A 104 35.75 -7.14 -7.49
N ARG A 105 36.98 -6.66 -7.44
CA ARG A 105 38.04 -7.04 -8.40
C ARG A 105 38.34 -8.54 -8.36
N ARG A 106 38.32 -9.16 -7.17
CA ARG A 106 38.56 -10.60 -7.00
C ARG A 106 37.42 -11.44 -7.59
N ILE A 107 36.17 -11.02 -7.40
CA ILE A 107 34.99 -11.67 -8.01
C ILE A 107 35.05 -11.59 -9.54
N ILE A 108 35.41 -10.42 -10.09
CA ILE A 108 35.59 -10.23 -11.53
C ILE A 108 36.72 -11.13 -12.06
N ALA A 109 37.86 -11.18 -11.37
CA ALA A 109 38.98 -12.05 -11.74
C ALA A 109 38.60 -13.53 -11.72
N LEU A 110 37.84 -13.98 -10.71
CA LEU A 110 37.32 -15.36 -10.65
C LEU A 110 36.42 -15.66 -11.85
N ARG A 111 35.48 -14.76 -12.16
CA ARG A 111 34.57 -14.90 -13.31
C ARG A 111 35.34 -15.02 -14.63
N ASP A 112 36.30 -14.13 -14.85
CA ASP A 112 37.09 -14.08 -16.08
C ASP A 112 37.98 -15.33 -16.21
N ALA A 113 38.52 -15.83 -15.08
CA ALA A 113 39.32 -17.06 -15.04
C ALA A 113 38.51 -18.32 -15.34
N LEU A 114 37.28 -18.42 -14.84
CA LEU A 114 36.35 -19.51 -15.14
C LEU A 114 35.86 -19.49 -16.61
N ARG A 115 36.22 -18.44 -17.36
CA ARG A 115 35.77 -18.18 -18.74
C ARG A 115 34.25 -18.28 -18.86
N LEU A 116 33.55 -17.81 -17.83
CA LEU A 116 32.10 -17.80 -17.85
C LEU A 116 31.68 -16.87 -18.99
N PRO A 117 30.68 -17.27 -19.81
CA PRO A 117 30.17 -16.38 -20.82
C PRO A 117 29.74 -15.10 -20.11
N VAL A 118 30.37 -13.98 -20.49
CA VAL A 118 29.85 -12.68 -20.12
C VAL A 118 28.45 -12.66 -20.71
N PRO A 119 27.37 -12.42 -19.93
CA PRO A 119 26.04 -12.32 -20.49
C PRO A 119 26.10 -11.22 -21.56
N GLN A 120 26.20 -11.63 -22.81
CA GLN A 120 26.23 -10.72 -23.93
C GLN A 120 24.87 -10.04 -23.95
N SER A 121 24.84 -8.74 -24.23
CA SER A 121 23.61 -7.98 -24.44
C SER A 121 22.70 -8.58 -25.52
N ASP A 122 23.22 -9.52 -26.30
CA ASP A 122 22.58 -10.14 -27.45
C ASP A 122 21.73 -11.35 -27.07
N TYR A 123 21.81 -11.83 -25.82
CA TYR A 123 20.84 -12.80 -25.31
C TYR A 123 19.48 -12.11 -25.18
N THR A 124 18.52 -12.56 -25.98
CA THR A 124 17.11 -12.19 -25.80
C THR A 124 16.65 -12.68 -24.43
N SER A 125 15.88 -11.86 -23.71
CA SER A 125 15.38 -12.20 -22.36
C SER A 125 14.76 -13.59 -22.27
N ALA A 126 14.11 -14.06 -23.34
CA ALA A 126 13.53 -15.41 -23.46
C ALA A 126 14.50 -16.59 -23.26
N GLN A 127 15.82 -16.38 -23.41
CA GLN A 127 16.83 -17.43 -23.24
C GLN A 127 17.30 -17.56 -21.78
N TRP A 128 16.96 -16.61 -20.93
CA TRP A 128 17.33 -16.62 -19.52
C TRP A 128 16.37 -17.47 -18.70
N SER A 129 16.88 -18.08 -17.63
CA SER A 129 16.02 -18.72 -16.64
C SER A 129 15.11 -17.67 -15.99
N ALA A 130 13.90 -18.08 -15.58
CA ALA A 130 12.94 -17.18 -14.96
C ALA A 130 13.49 -16.50 -13.69
N ASP A 131 14.30 -17.23 -12.91
CA ASP A 131 14.94 -16.67 -11.72
C ASP A 131 15.99 -15.60 -12.07
N TYR A 132 16.73 -15.79 -13.16
CA TYR A 132 17.69 -14.78 -13.61
C TYR A 132 17.00 -13.54 -14.18
N GLN A 133 15.93 -13.72 -14.95
CA GLN A 133 15.08 -12.62 -15.41
C GLN A 133 14.63 -11.75 -14.23
N LYS A 134 14.14 -12.40 -13.16
CA LYS A 134 13.72 -11.74 -11.92
C LYS A 134 14.85 -10.95 -11.26
N LEU A 135 16.01 -11.58 -11.08
CA LEU A 135 17.18 -10.94 -10.49
C LEU A 135 17.69 -9.76 -11.33
N TYR A 136 17.68 -9.91 -12.67
CA TYR A 136 18.09 -8.85 -13.58
C TYR A 136 17.16 -7.65 -13.50
N ILE A 137 15.83 -7.85 -13.47
CA ILE A 137 14.87 -6.76 -13.32
C ILE A 137 15.08 -6.03 -11.98
N ILE A 138 15.25 -6.76 -10.88
CA ILE A 138 15.53 -6.16 -9.55
C ILE A 138 16.83 -5.34 -9.61
N PHE A 139 17.86 -5.89 -10.27
CA PHE A 139 19.12 -5.19 -10.46
C PHE A 139 18.92 -3.87 -11.24
N ILE A 140 18.28 -3.93 -12.41
CA ILE A 140 18.03 -2.73 -13.23
C ILE A 140 17.16 -1.71 -12.47
N ALA A 141 16.17 -2.15 -11.70
CA ALA A 141 15.36 -1.27 -10.85
C ALA A 141 16.21 -0.54 -9.80
N SER A 142 17.12 -1.26 -9.14
CA SER A 142 18.06 -0.67 -8.18
C SER A 142 19.06 0.29 -8.83
N GLU A 143 19.52 -0.04 -10.05
CA GLU A 143 20.46 0.81 -10.79
C GLU A 143 19.77 2.09 -11.27
N TYR A 144 18.53 2.00 -11.75
CA TYR A 144 17.71 3.15 -12.11
C TYR A 144 17.44 4.03 -10.90
N TRP A 145 17.03 3.46 -9.76
CA TRP A 145 16.82 4.22 -8.52
C TRP A 145 18.06 5.02 -8.10
N ARG A 146 19.25 4.44 -8.24
CA ARG A 146 20.51 5.11 -7.89
C ARG A 146 20.93 6.19 -8.89
N THR A 147 20.68 5.98 -10.19
CA THR A 147 21.26 6.81 -11.26
C THR A 147 20.27 7.80 -11.87
N GLY A 148 18.96 7.52 -11.80
CA GLY A 148 17.93 8.25 -12.53
C GLY A 148 18.02 8.14 -14.06
N ASP A 149 18.93 7.32 -14.60
CA ASP A 149 19.18 7.26 -16.04
C ASP A 149 18.18 6.32 -16.74
N ILE A 150 17.11 6.93 -17.23
CA ILE A 150 16.06 6.22 -17.97
C ILE A 150 16.55 5.69 -19.32
N ALA A 151 17.46 6.40 -19.99
CA ALA A 151 17.95 6.01 -21.32
C ALA A 151 18.77 4.71 -21.23
N LYS A 152 19.65 4.63 -20.22
CA LYS A 152 20.41 3.41 -19.93
C LYS A 152 19.49 2.23 -19.60
N THR A 153 18.45 2.51 -18.80
CA THR A 153 17.48 1.50 -18.36
C THR A 153 16.63 0.97 -19.52
N GLN A 154 16.11 1.87 -20.36
CA GLN A 154 15.37 1.52 -21.57
C GLN A 154 16.24 0.70 -22.53
N LYS A 155 17.52 1.07 -22.68
CA LYS A 155 18.46 0.31 -23.50
C LYS A 155 18.70 -1.10 -22.95
N ALA A 156 18.84 -1.23 -21.63
CA ALA A 156 19.05 -2.52 -20.97
C ALA A 156 17.82 -3.44 -21.11
N LEU A 157 16.62 -2.88 -21.10
CA LEU A 157 15.35 -3.60 -21.22
C LEU A 157 14.77 -3.59 -22.63
N ALA A 158 15.53 -3.12 -23.63
CA ALA A 158 15.03 -2.95 -25.00
C ALA A 158 14.66 -4.29 -25.68
N SER A 159 15.32 -5.38 -25.30
CA SER A 159 15.06 -6.72 -25.83
C SER A 159 13.85 -7.41 -25.20
N TRP A 160 13.23 -6.80 -24.18
CA TRP A 160 12.11 -7.38 -23.45
C TRP A 160 10.78 -6.98 -24.08
N ASN A 161 9.86 -7.93 -24.20
CA ASN A 161 8.47 -7.61 -24.52
C ASN A 161 7.89 -6.74 -23.39
N ARG A 162 7.29 -5.59 -23.74
CA ARG A 162 6.76 -4.63 -22.78
C ARG A 162 5.66 -5.22 -21.89
N ASP A 163 4.77 -6.04 -22.44
CA ASP A 163 3.64 -6.60 -21.70
C ASP A 163 4.12 -7.67 -20.71
N ASP A 164 5.07 -8.50 -21.12
CA ASP A 164 5.66 -9.53 -20.25
C ASP A 164 6.52 -8.90 -19.15
N LEU A 165 7.28 -7.85 -19.48
CA LEU A 165 8.04 -7.08 -18.51
C LEU A 165 7.12 -6.43 -17.47
N ALA A 166 5.99 -5.85 -17.89
CA ALA A 166 5.00 -5.28 -16.98
C ALA A 166 4.41 -6.34 -16.04
N LYS A 167 4.08 -7.54 -16.55
CA LYS A 167 3.61 -8.66 -15.73
C LYS A 167 4.68 -9.11 -14.72
N GLN A 168 5.93 -9.24 -15.15
CA GLN A 168 7.03 -9.65 -14.27
C GLN A 168 7.33 -8.60 -13.20
N LEU A 169 7.34 -7.31 -13.55
CA LEU A 169 7.50 -6.22 -12.59
C LEU A 169 6.40 -6.25 -11.53
N LEU A 170 5.15 -6.48 -11.95
CA LEU A 170 4.01 -6.60 -11.04
C LEU A 170 4.12 -7.83 -10.13
N GLU A 171 4.51 -8.98 -10.69
CA GLU A 171 4.76 -10.21 -9.91
C GLU A 171 5.85 -9.98 -8.87
N LEU A 172 6.98 -9.38 -9.29
CA LEU A 172 8.11 -9.05 -8.42
C LEU A 172 7.73 -8.05 -7.33
N GLN A 173 6.95 -7.03 -7.66
CA GLN A 173 6.46 -6.05 -6.69
C GLN A 173 5.58 -6.72 -5.62
N ARG A 174 4.75 -7.70 -6.00
CA ARG A 174 3.92 -8.47 -5.06
C ARG A 174 4.76 -9.43 -4.21
N SER A 175 5.74 -10.10 -4.80
CA SER A 175 6.58 -11.10 -4.10
C SER A 175 7.72 -10.49 -3.29
N ALA A 176 8.10 -9.24 -3.54
CA ALA A 176 9.22 -8.59 -2.86
C ALA A 176 8.92 -8.40 -1.36
N LYS A 177 9.70 -9.10 -0.52
CA LYS A 177 9.62 -9.04 0.94
C LYS A 177 10.05 -7.67 1.48
N ASP A 178 11.02 -7.03 0.81
CA ASP A 178 11.61 -5.77 1.20
C ASP A 178 10.80 -4.55 0.67
N ALA A 179 10.67 -3.53 1.51
CA ALA A 179 9.94 -2.31 1.16
C ALA A 179 10.72 -1.42 0.19
N GLU A 180 12.05 -1.39 0.31
CA GLU A 180 12.91 -0.60 -0.59
C GLU A 180 12.90 -1.19 -2.00
N THR A 181 13.11 -2.50 -2.11
CA THR A 181 13.02 -3.23 -3.39
C THR A 181 11.69 -2.98 -4.10
N ARG A 182 10.57 -3.02 -3.36
CA ARG A 182 9.24 -2.71 -3.91
C ARG A 182 9.15 -1.28 -4.46
N ARG A 183 9.65 -0.29 -3.71
CA ARG A 183 9.66 1.11 -4.17
C ARG A 183 10.49 1.26 -5.46
N ASN A 184 11.66 0.63 -5.52
CA ASN A 184 12.51 0.69 -6.71
C ASN A 184 11.81 0.10 -7.94
N LEU A 185 11.09 -1.01 -7.78
CA LEU A 185 10.31 -1.63 -8.85
C LEU A 185 9.14 -0.75 -9.32
N VAL A 186 8.43 -0.10 -8.40
CA VAL A 186 7.34 0.85 -8.74
C VAL A 186 7.88 2.01 -9.57
N VAL A 187 8.97 2.62 -9.09
CA VAL A 187 9.60 3.78 -9.74
C VAL A 187 10.14 3.42 -11.11
N LEU A 188 10.72 2.22 -11.27
CA LEU A 188 11.12 1.70 -12.57
C LEU A 188 9.91 1.53 -13.51
N THR A 189 8.81 0.97 -13.01
CA THR A 189 7.60 0.72 -13.81
C THR A 189 6.98 2.04 -14.30
N GLU A 190 6.92 3.05 -13.43
CA GLU A 190 6.46 4.40 -13.73
C GLU A 190 7.36 5.10 -14.76
N ALA A 191 8.68 5.01 -14.56
CA ALA A 191 9.64 5.58 -15.50
C ALA A 191 9.53 4.99 -16.90
N LEU A 192 9.35 3.67 -17.00
CA LEU A 192 9.16 2.99 -18.29
C LEU A 192 7.78 3.27 -18.91
N ARG A 193 6.87 3.97 -18.22
CA ARG A 193 5.49 4.23 -18.63
C ARG A 193 4.78 2.95 -19.06
N LEU A 194 5.02 1.86 -18.34
CA LEU A 194 4.34 0.61 -18.59
C LEU A 194 2.88 0.75 -18.12
N PRO A 195 1.90 0.21 -18.87
CA PRO A 195 0.49 0.32 -18.49
C PRO A 195 0.27 -0.37 -17.15
N PHE A 196 0.03 0.41 -16.11
CA PHE A 196 -0.48 -0.10 -14.85
C PHE A 196 -1.95 -0.43 -15.07
N SER A 197 -2.34 -1.69 -14.88
CA SER A 197 -3.72 -1.95 -14.51
C SER A 197 -3.92 -1.34 -13.11
N GLU A 198 -4.46 -0.11 -13.04
CA GLU A 198 -4.69 0.67 -11.81
C GLU A 198 -5.41 -0.13 -10.70
N SER A 199 -6.08 -1.22 -11.09
CA SER A 199 -6.68 -2.22 -10.21
C SER A 199 -5.73 -2.77 -9.13
N SER A 200 -4.41 -2.71 -9.33
CA SER A 200 -3.44 -3.33 -8.41
C SER A 200 -3.12 -2.49 -7.15
N LEU A 201 -3.21 -1.17 -7.19
CA LEU A 201 -2.90 -0.32 -6.02
C LEU A 201 -4.01 -0.40 -4.97
N ILE A 202 -5.27 -0.39 -5.40
CA ILE A 202 -6.42 -0.53 -4.51
C ILE A 202 -6.43 -1.95 -3.91
N LEU A 203 -6.18 -2.98 -4.72
CA LEU A 203 -6.05 -4.35 -4.20
C LEU A 203 -4.88 -4.51 -3.24
N PHE A 204 -3.76 -3.83 -3.46
CA PHE A 204 -2.59 -3.92 -2.58
C PHE A 204 -2.83 -3.25 -1.21
N ILE A 205 -3.54 -2.12 -1.18
CA ILE A 205 -3.99 -1.49 0.08
C ILE A 205 -4.93 -2.44 0.83
N VAL A 206 -5.77 -3.18 0.10
CA VAL A 206 -6.68 -4.19 0.66
C VAL A 206 -5.96 -5.48 1.09
N GLU A 207 -4.87 -5.87 0.42
CA GLU A 207 -4.11 -7.09 0.73
C GLU A 207 -3.14 -6.95 1.91
N GLN A 208 -2.86 -5.74 2.39
CA GLN A 208 -2.10 -5.58 3.64
C GLN A 208 -3.04 -5.72 4.85
N PRO A 209 -3.06 -6.88 5.54
CA PRO A 209 -4.00 -7.12 6.63
C PRO A 209 -3.84 -6.09 7.77
N GLY A 210 -2.65 -5.52 7.94
CA GLY A 210 -2.38 -4.50 8.94
C GLY A 210 -3.02 -3.14 8.63
N ILE A 211 -3.07 -2.73 7.36
CA ILE A 211 -3.70 -1.46 6.96
C ILE A 211 -5.22 -1.60 7.04
N VAL A 212 -5.78 -2.71 6.55
CA VAL A 212 -7.22 -2.95 6.63
C VAL A 212 -7.68 -3.00 8.09
N LEU A 213 -6.97 -3.71 8.97
CA LEU A 213 -7.25 -3.69 10.41
C LEU A 213 -7.09 -2.30 11.01
N GLY A 214 -6.05 -1.55 10.63
CA GLY A 214 -5.84 -0.18 11.11
C GLY A 214 -6.99 0.76 10.73
N VAL A 215 -7.44 0.71 9.47
CA VAL A 215 -8.58 1.50 8.97
C VAL A 215 -9.88 1.05 9.64
N LEU A 216 -10.11 -0.25 9.82
CA LEU A 216 -11.29 -0.76 10.53
C LEU A 216 -11.30 -0.29 11.98
N VAL A 217 -10.17 -0.40 12.69
CA VAL A 217 -10.05 0.05 14.09
C VAL A 217 -10.19 1.56 14.21
N ALA A 218 -9.69 2.33 13.24
CA ALA A 218 -9.82 3.80 13.23
C ALA A 218 -11.23 4.29 12.88
N THR A 219 -11.98 3.53 12.06
CA THR A 219 -13.33 3.92 11.63
C THR A 219 -14.41 3.57 12.66
N ILE A 220 -14.23 2.52 13.46
CA ILE A 220 -15.20 2.13 14.51
C ILE A 220 -15.53 3.29 15.49
N PRO A 221 -14.57 4.03 16.06
CA PRO A 221 -14.86 5.18 16.92
C PRO A 221 -15.63 6.28 16.20
N LEU A 222 -15.32 6.52 14.92
CA LEU A 222 -16.00 7.53 14.10
C LEU A 222 -17.47 7.14 13.88
N PHE A 223 -17.74 5.88 13.57
CA PHE A 223 -19.10 5.36 13.44
C PHE A 223 -19.86 5.38 14.77
N LEU A 224 -19.22 5.06 15.90
CA LEU A 224 -19.85 5.17 17.22
C LEU A 224 -20.19 6.62 17.57
N ALA A 225 -19.27 7.55 17.30
CA ALA A 225 -19.48 8.98 17.53
C ALA A 225 -20.64 9.51 16.67
N SER A 226 -20.64 9.19 15.36
CA SER A 226 -21.70 9.55 14.42
C SER A 226 -23.06 8.96 14.83
N ALA A 227 -23.10 7.69 15.22
CA ALA A 227 -24.31 7.05 15.72
C ALA A 227 -24.83 7.74 16.99
N SER A 228 -23.95 8.11 17.92
CA SER A 228 -24.35 8.79 19.17
C SER A 228 -24.97 10.17 18.94
N MET A 229 -24.48 10.92 17.93
CA MET A 229 -25.02 12.24 17.58
C MET A 229 -26.36 12.15 16.85
N THR A 230 -26.53 11.14 15.97
CA THR A 230 -27.71 11.02 15.12
C THR A 230 -28.87 10.27 15.79
N MET A 231 -28.59 9.30 16.67
CA MET A 231 -29.61 8.49 17.33
C MET A 231 -30.67 9.26 18.14
N PRO A 232 -30.36 10.35 18.89
CA PRO A 232 -31.40 11.14 19.56
C PRO A 232 -32.29 11.90 18.56
N ARG A 233 -31.75 12.33 17.41
CA ARG A 233 -32.55 12.98 16.35
C ARG A 233 -33.50 11.98 15.70
N ILE A 234 -33.00 10.77 15.37
CA ILE A 234 -33.81 9.68 14.80
C ILE A 234 -34.90 9.24 15.77
N LYS A 235 -34.62 9.12 17.08
CA LYS A 235 -35.65 8.81 18.09
C LYS A 235 -36.74 9.87 18.17
N ARG A 236 -36.40 11.16 18.07
CA ARG A 236 -37.41 12.25 18.02
C ARG A 236 -38.27 12.18 16.76
N ILE A 237 -37.65 11.91 15.60
CA ILE A 237 -38.36 11.77 14.33
C ILE A 237 -39.28 10.55 14.36
N ARG A 238 -38.79 9.38 14.79
CA ARG A 238 -39.62 8.18 15.00
C ARG A 238 -40.78 8.45 15.97
N LYS A 239 -40.55 9.14 17.09
CA LYS A 239 -41.65 9.49 18.02
C LYS A 239 -42.68 10.42 17.39
N ARG A 240 -42.29 11.37 16.53
CA ARG A 240 -43.23 12.22 15.79
C ARG A 240 -43.99 11.44 14.73
N ILE A 241 -43.32 10.54 14.00
CA ILE A 241 -43.94 9.68 12.99
C ILE A 241 -44.91 8.71 13.66
N LEU A 242 -44.50 7.99 14.72
CA LEU A 242 -45.37 7.13 15.51
C LEU A 242 -46.51 7.90 16.18
N LYS A 243 -46.35 9.18 16.55
CA LYS A 243 -47.47 9.99 17.05
C LYS A 243 -48.41 10.45 15.93
N ARG A 244 -47.91 10.68 14.71
CA ARG A 244 -48.76 10.96 13.54
C ARG A 244 -49.50 9.72 13.05
N ILE A 245 -48.86 8.55 13.12
CA ILE A 245 -49.46 7.27 12.73
C ILE A 245 -50.36 6.72 13.86
N GLY A 246 -49.97 6.91 15.13
CA GLY A 246 -50.67 6.42 16.32
C GLY A 246 -51.79 7.32 16.85
N VAL A 247 -52.22 8.33 16.10
CA VAL A 247 -53.44 9.13 16.38
C VAL A 247 -54.60 8.73 15.45
N LYS A 248 -54.52 7.57 14.77
CA LYS A 248 -55.67 7.00 14.07
C LYS A 248 -55.97 5.53 14.33
N VAL A 249 -55.31 4.89 15.30
CA VAL A 249 -55.50 3.44 15.58
C VAL A 249 -56.08 3.17 16.98
N VAL A 250 -56.58 4.20 17.69
CA VAL A 250 -57.22 4.03 19.02
C VAL A 250 -58.75 4.16 18.97
N GLU A 251 -59.35 4.45 17.81
CA GLU A 251 -60.81 4.34 17.62
C GLU A 251 -61.25 3.11 16.82
N GLU A 252 -60.34 2.18 16.51
CA GLU A 252 -60.67 0.92 15.82
C GLU A 252 -60.20 -0.31 16.63
N LYS A 253 -60.23 -0.20 17.95
CA LYS A 253 -59.88 -1.30 18.87
C LYS A 253 -61.01 -1.71 19.82
N GLU A 254 -62.23 -1.22 19.59
CA GLU A 254 -63.47 -1.74 20.20
C GLU A 254 -64.35 -2.52 19.22
N ALA A 255 -63.96 -2.67 17.94
CA ALA A 255 -64.76 -3.39 16.94
C ALA A 255 -64.14 -4.73 16.44
N ALA A 256 -63.04 -5.20 17.03
CA ALA A 256 -62.35 -6.42 16.58
C ALA A 256 -62.25 -7.50 17.67
N GLU A 257 -63.24 -7.55 18.57
CA GLU A 257 -63.48 -8.73 19.40
C GLU A 257 -64.45 -9.68 18.66
N ALA A 258 -64.01 -10.24 17.53
CA ALA A 258 -64.57 -11.47 16.95
C ALA A 258 -63.79 -11.87 15.68
N GLY A 259 -62.97 -12.92 15.77
CA GLY A 259 -62.68 -13.74 14.58
C GLY A 259 -61.22 -14.13 14.34
N LYS A 260 -60.85 -15.27 14.94
CA LYS A 260 -59.94 -16.32 14.46
C LYS A 260 -58.44 -16.02 14.18
N PRO A 261 -57.54 -16.93 14.57
CA PRO A 261 -56.11 -16.85 14.26
C PRO A 261 -55.85 -17.19 12.78
N VAL A 262 -55.16 -16.30 12.08
CA VAL A 262 -54.61 -16.49 10.72
C VAL A 262 -53.14 -16.87 10.87
N GLU A 263 -52.85 -18.17 10.96
CA GLU A 263 -51.48 -18.71 10.91
C GLU A 263 -51.10 -19.26 9.52
N GLU A 264 -51.89 -18.99 8.48
CA GLU A 264 -51.78 -19.68 7.17
C GLU A 264 -51.40 -18.75 6.00
N SER A 265 -50.48 -17.79 6.18
CA SER A 265 -50.07 -16.89 5.07
C SER A 265 -48.56 -16.67 4.87
N LEU A 266 -47.71 -17.36 5.64
CA LEU A 266 -46.25 -17.27 5.47
C LEU A 266 -45.67 -18.37 4.57
N ASP A 267 -46.32 -19.53 4.48
CA ASP A 267 -45.86 -20.62 3.59
C ASP A 267 -46.15 -20.33 2.10
N ASP A 268 -47.18 -19.56 1.79
CA ASP A 268 -47.55 -19.24 0.39
C ASP A 268 -46.65 -18.16 -0.24
N MET A 269 -46.05 -17.26 0.57
CA MET A 269 -45.14 -16.23 0.04
C MET A 269 -43.72 -16.75 -0.22
N LEU A 270 -43.33 -17.90 0.33
CA LEU A 270 -42.03 -18.53 0.07
C LEU A 270 -42.02 -19.39 -1.20
N ALA A 271 -43.18 -19.88 -1.65
CA ALA A 271 -43.29 -20.65 -2.89
C ALA A 271 -43.21 -19.77 -4.16
N GLN A 272 -43.46 -18.47 -4.07
CA GLN A 272 -43.54 -17.59 -5.24
C GLN A 272 -42.20 -16.95 -5.65
N VAL A 273 -41.13 -17.11 -4.86
CA VAL A 273 -39.80 -16.53 -5.17
C VAL A 273 -38.87 -17.50 -5.92
N GLN A 274 -39.12 -18.81 -5.87
CA GLN A 274 -38.29 -19.82 -6.56
C GLN A 274 -38.67 -20.08 -8.03
N ALA A 275 -39.69 -19.42 -8.58
CA ALA A 275 -40.15 -19.64 -9.96
C ALA A 275 -39.61 -18.62 -10.99
N THR A 276 -38.72 -17.70 -10.61
CA THR A 276 -38.29 -16.57 -11.46
C THR A 276 -36.84 -16.67 -11.97
N GLU A 277 -36.20 -17.84 -11.87
CA GLU A 277 -34.78 -18.04 -12.22
C GLU A 277 -34.59 -19.01 -13.40
N ALA A 278 -35.51 -19.02 -14.36
CA ALA A 278 -35.45 -19.89 -15.53
C ALA A 278 -36.03 -19.24 -16.80
N GLU A 279 -35.63 -18.02 -17.17
CA GLU A 279 -35.82 -17.53 -18.55
C GLU A 279 -34.99 -16.25 -18.81
N ALA A 280 -33.72 -16.43 -19.20
CA ALA A 280 -32.94 -15.39 -19.88
C ALA A 280 -31.73 -16.02 -20.59
N ALA A 281 -32.00 -16.88 -21.57
CA ALA A 281 -31.06 -17.22 -22.61
C ALA A 281 -31.70 -16.82 -23.95
N ASP A 282 -30.87 -16.22 -24.81
CA ASP A 282 -31.09 -16.03 -26.25
C ASP A 282 -31.87 -14.79 -26.70
N SER A 283 -31.12 -13.74 -27.10
CA SER A 283 -31.41 -13.09 -28.39
C SER A 283 -30.21 -12.27 -28.87
N THR A 284 -29.78 -12.64 -30.07
CA THR A 284 -28.72 -12.06 -30.88
C THR A 284 -29.37 -11.09 -31.87
N ALA A 285 -28.87 -9.85 -32.03
CA ALA A 285 -28.82 -9.12 -33.32
C ALA A 285 -28.41 -7.64 -33.16
N ALA A 286 -27.30 -7.27 -33.81
CA ALA A 286 -27.08 -5.94 -34.42
C ALA A 286 -27.72 -5.94 -35.83
N PRO A 287 -27.68 -4.88 -36.68
CA PRO A 287 -27.10 -3.52 -36.54
C PRO A 287 -28.04 -2.38 -37.03
N GLY A 288 -27.63 -1.11 -36.86
CA GLY A 288 -28.30 0.02 -37.52
C GLY A 288 -27.60 1.36 -37.31
N GLU A 289 -27.07 1.91 -38.40
CA GLU A 289 -26.44 3.24 -38.57
C GLU A 289 -27.45 4.42 -38.46
N GLN A 290 -26.87 5.63 -38.35
CA GLN A 290 -27.36 7.00 -38.59
C GLN A 290 -27.39 7.86 -37.32
N GLN A 291 -27.01 9.14 -37.28
CA GLN A 291 -26.27 10.11 -38.13
C GLN A 291 -26.30 11.45 -37.32
N ALA A 292 -25.50 12.43 -37.75
CA ALA A 292 -25.61 13.88 -37.44
C ALA A 292 -24.99 14.36 -36.10
N GLU A 293 -23.88 15.13 -36.12
CA GLU A 293 -23.77 16.62 -36.24
C GLU A 293 -24.13 17.32 -34.92
N GLU A 294 -23.53 18.40 -34.42
CA GLU A 294 -22.45 19.33 -34.79
C GLU A 294 -22.33 20.34 -33.61
N LYS A 295 -21.28 21.18 -33.62
CA LYS A 295 -21.02 22.47 -32.92
C LYS A 295 -20.16 22.44 -31.66
N LYS A 296 -18.91 22.96 -31.73
CA LYS A 296 -18.43 24.38 -31.77
C LYS A 296 -18.55 25.08 -30.42
N GLU A 297 -17.42 25.22 -29.72
CA GLU A 297 -16.66 26.48 -29.55
C GLU A 297 -17.41 27.51 -28.69
N GLU A 298 -16.88 27.81 -27.50
CA GLU A 298 -16.59 29.22 -27.20
C GLU A 298 -15.47 29.38 -26.17
N LYS A 299 -14.57 30.27 -26.53
CA LYS A 299 -13.42 30.80 -25.82
C LYS A 299 -13.91 32.07 -25.15
N SER A 300 -13.74 32.21 -23.83
CA SER A 300 -13.94 33.49 -23.14
C SER A 300 -12.67 33.82 -22.36
N GLU A 301 -11.95 34.79 -22.90
CA GLU A 301 -11.01 35.63 -22.18
C GLU A 301 -11.83 36.54 -21.25
N GLU A 302 -11.46 36.66 -19.98
CA GLU A 302 -11.81 37.84 -19.18
C GLU A 302 -10.68 38.12 -18.19
N GLU A 303 -9.98 39.22 -18.47
CA GLU A 303 -9.16 39.98 -17.54
C GLU A 303 -10.06 40.58 -16.45
N SER A 304 -9.65 40.47 -15.19
CA SER A 304 -9.95 41.51 -14.21
C SER A 304 -8.85 41.55 -13.15
N GLU A 305 -8.02 42.59 -13.23
CA GLU A 305 -7.24 43.10 -12.13
C GLU A 305 -8.19 43.65 -11.06
N GLU A 306 -8.08 43.22 -9.81
CA GLU A 306 -8.33 44.10 -8.67
C GLU A 306 -7.56 43.59 -7.44
N GLN A 307 -6.53 44.35 -7.09
CA GLN A 307 -5.75 44.21 -5.86
C GLN A 307 -6.63 44.55 -4.65
N SER A 308 -6.85 43.55 -3.79
CA SER A 308 -7.38 43.76 -2.44
C SER A 308 -6.54 42.93 -1.47
N SER A 309 -5.55 43.61 -0.88
CA SER A 309 -4.76 43.09 0.23
C SER A 309 -5.64 42.98 1.47
N GLY A 310 -6.17 41.79 1.73
CA GLY A 310 -6.94 41.46 2.92
C GLY A 310 -6.62 40.06 3.41
N LEU A 311 -5.55 39.91 4.18
CA LEU A 311 -5.23 38.72 5.00
C LEU A 311 -6.20 38.64 6.19
N GLY A 312 -7.50 38.63 5.88
CA GLY A 312 -8.61 38.62 6.82
C GLY A 312 -9.23 37.24 6.88
N ASP A 313 -8.99 36.57 8.00
CA ASP A 313 -9.81 35.51 8.59
C ASP A 313 -9.94 34.17 7.83
N LEU A 314 -8.90 33.34 7.95
CA LEU A 314 -8.88 31.94 7.50
C LEU A 314 -9.90 31.04 8.23
N ALA A 315 -10.52 31.51 9.32
CA ALA A 315 -11.53 30.73 10.04
C ALA A 315 -12.91 30.75 9.36
N SER A 316 -13.23 31.82 8.62
CA SER A 316 -14.50 31.95 7.89
C SER A 316 -14.61 31.04 6.66
N LEU A 317 -13.48 30.56 6.13
CA LEU A 317 -13.40 29.74 4.91
C LEU A 317 -13.92 28.30 5.08
N PHE A 318 -14.22 27.89 6.31
CA PHE A 318 -14.70 26.54 6.63
C PHE A 318 -16.15 26.50 7.14
N GLU A 319 -16.85 27.64 7.22
CA GLU A 319 -18.22 27.71 7.75
C GLU A 319 -19.33 27.56 6.69
N GLU A 320 -19.02 27.70 5.39
CA GLU A 320 -20.00 27.54 4.31
C GLU A 320 -19.67 26.34 3.41
N GLU A 321 -20.54 25.32 3.43
CA GLU A 321 -20.32 23.99 2.81
C GLU A 321 -20.15 24.00 1.28
N ASP A 322 -20.52 25.08 0.58
CA ASP A 322 -20.57 25.11 -0.90
C ASP A 322 -19.61 26.11 -1.59
N THR A 323 -18.85 26.91 -0.84
CA THR A 323 -17.87 27.89 -1.41
C THR A 323 -16.43 27.37 -1.48
N SER A 324 -16.18 26.13 -1.05
CA SER A 324 -14.82 25.62 -0.82
C SER A 324 -14.02 25.28 -2.07
N VAL A 325 -14.66 24.89 -3.18
CA VAL A 325 -13.91 24.38 -4.37
C VAL A 325 -13.23 25.51 -5.16
N GLY A 326 -13.94 26.61 -5.42
CA GLY A 326 -13.38 27.75 -6.17
C GLY A 326 -12.29 28.49 -5.39
N ALA A 327 -12.46 28.61 -4.07
CA ALA A 327 -11.44 29.21 -3.20
C ALA A 327 -10.21 28.30 -3.05
N LEU A 328 -10.38 26.97 -3.00
CA LEU A 328 -9.25 26.03 -3.06
C LEU A 328 -8.50 26.11 -4.39
N GLU A 329 -9.20 26.23 -5.52
CA GLU A 329 -8.55 26.35 -6.83
C GLU A 329 -7.74 27.64 -6.94
N ALA A 330 -8.29 28.77 -6.46
CA ALA A 330 -7.58 30.05 -6.41
C ALA A 330 -6.37 30.00 -5.45
N PHE A 331 -6.49 29.30 -4.31
CA PHE A 331 -5.38 29.08 -3.39
C PHE A 331 -4.29 28.20 -3.99
N CYS A 332 -4.67 27.15 -4.73
CA CYS A 332 -3.72 26.28 -5.45
C CYS A 332 -3.05 26.99 -6.64
N LYS A 333 -3.75 27.90 -7.33
CA LYS A 333 -3.16 28.76 -8.38
C LYS A 333 -2.24 29.84 -7.81
N GLY A 334 -2.47 30.29 -6.58
CA GLY A 334 -1.67 31.33 -5.91
C GLY A 334 -0.43 30.81 -5.18
N MET A 335 -0.36 29.51 -4.87
CA MET A 335 0.87 28.91 -4.36
C MET A 335 1.87 28.78 -5.50
N ALA A 336 2.93 29.59 -5.45
CA ALA A 336 4.09 29.44 -6.32
C ALA A 336 4.48 27.97 -6.38
N GLU A 337 4.70 27.43 -7.59
CA GLU A 337 5.09 26.04 -7.81
C GLU A 337 6.18 25.67 -6.82
N ILE A 338 5.82 24.85 -5.82
CA ILE A 338 6.76 24.39 -4.82
C ILE A 338 7.74 23.53 -5.57
N ASN A 339 8.94 24.05 -5.76
CA ASN A 339 10.02 23.32 -6.41
C ASN A 339 10.37 22.13 -5.51
N ILE A 340 9.81 20.96 -5.84
CA ILE A 340 9.95 19.71 -5.09
C ILE A 340 11.45 19.36 -4.97
N ASP A 341 12.25 19.68 -6.00
CA ASP A 341 13.68 19.46 -5.97
C ASP A 341 14.34 20.36 -4.92
N GLU A 342 13.98 21.63 -4.81
CA GLU A 342 14.49 22.53 -3.77
C GLU A 342 14.10 22.06 -2.36
N LEU A 343 12.87 21.57 -2.19
CA LEU A 343 12.39 21.02 -0.92
C LEU A 343 13.16 19.74 -0.52
N LEU A 344 13.38 18.82 -1.47
CA LEU A 344 14.15 17.61 -1.27
C LEU A 344 15.63 17.92 -0.98
N THR A 345 16.21 18.88 -1.69
CA THR A 345 17.59 19.32 -1.50
C THR A 345 17.76 19.93 -0.10
N THR A 346 16.82 20.79 0.30
CA THR A 346 16.79 21.40 1.63
C THR A 346 16.61 20.36 2.74
N GLY A 347 15.70 19.40 2.56
CA GLY A 347 15.51 18.28 3.50
C GLY A 347 16.76 17.41 3.64
N SER A 348 17.45 17.12 2.53
CA SER A 348 18.70 16.34 2.54
C SER A 348 19.83 17.07 3.28
N ASN A 349 19.95 18.39 3.10
CA ASN A 349 20.93 19.22 3.79
C ASN A 349 20.68 19.27 5.31
N ILE A 350 19.41 19.39 5.73
CA ILE A 350 19.04 19.36 7.15
C ILE A 350 19.39 18.01 7.78
N LEU A 351 19.07 16.90 7.11
CA LEU A 351 19.43 15.56 7.59
C LEU A 351 20.95 15.37 7.70
N TYR A 352 21.70 15.89 6.74
CA TYR A 352 23.16 15.84 6.77
C TYR A 352 23.74 16.63 7.95
N GLN A 353 23.22 17.84 8.20
CA GLN A 353 23.63 18.67 9.33
C GLN A 353 23.29 18.02 10.68
N LEU A 354 22.11 17.42 10.83
CA LEU A 354 21.72 16.70 12.05
C LEU A 354 22.65 15.49 12.30
N ARG A 355 23.01 14.75 11.25
CA ARG A 355 23.91 13.60 11.37
C ARG A 355 25.33 14.01 11.74
N GLN A 356 25.82 15.13 11.22
CA GLN A 356 27.11 15.68 11.63
C GLN A 356 27.07 16.20 13.07
N GLY A 357 25.99 16.88 13.47
CA GLY A 357 25.77 17.36 14.84
C GLY A 357 25.82 16.24 15.88
N ASN A 358 25.12 15.13 15.62
CA ASN A 358 25.11 13.98 16.54
C ASN A 358 26.51 13.35 16.71
N ARG A 359 27.29 13.24 15.64
CA ARG A 359 28.68 12.72 15.71
C ARG A 359 29.61 13.62 16.51
N LEU A 360 29.39 14.93 16.45
CA LEU A 360 30.16 15.89 17.28
C LEU A 360 29.75 15.83 18.75
N GLY A 361 28.46 15.60 19.02
CA GLY A 361 27.94 15.36 20.37
C GLY A 361 28.55 14.14 21.04
N GLU A 362 28.61 12.99 20.34
CA GLU A 362 29.22 11.76 20.85
C GLU A 362 30.70 11.93 21.20
N ARG A 363 31.47 12.60 20.32
CA ARG A 363 32.89 12.90 20.56
C ARG A 363 33.12 13.85 21.74
N GLN A 364 32.18 14.73 22.04
CA GLN A 364 32.26 15.59 23.22
C GLN A 364 31.87 14.86 24.50
N SER A 365 30.93 13.91 24.45
CA SER A 365 30.63 13.05 25.60
C SER A 365 31.78 12.11 25.95
N GLU A 366 32.49 11.58 24.94
CA GLU A 366 33.62 10.68 25.14
C GLU A 366 34.85 11.39 25.76
N LYS A 367 35.00 12.70 25.54
CA LYS A 367 36.06 13.51 26.17
C LYS A 367 35.75 13.97 27.60
N ARG A 368 34.49 13.83 28.05
CA ARG A 368 34.06 14.25 29.39
C ARG A 368 33.90 13.09 30.37
N SER A 369 33.82 11.86 29.86
CA SER A 369 33.99 10.63 30.65
C SER A 369 35.46 10.29 30.80
#